data_AF-A0A357F3R5-F1
#
_entry.id   AF-A0A357F3R5-F1
#
_cell.length_a   1.000
_cell.length_b   1.000
_cell.length_c   1.000
_cell.angle_alpha   90.00
_cell.angle_beta   90.00
_cell.angle_gamma   90.00
#
_symmetry.space_group_name_H-M   'P 1'
#
loop_
_entity.id
_entity.type
_entity.pdbx_description
1 polymer ?
#
loop_
_entity_poly.entity_id
_entity_poly.type
_entity_poly.pdbx_seq_one_letter_code
_entity_poly.pdbx_strand_id
1 'polypeptide(L)'
;AATDAYEVASGYGAYVEKIYSGAFRGFSANMSSRQAAQMSRDPRVLFVEQDSIVTLDTVQPSATWGIDRIDQTNLPLSGSYEYLKDGTGVHAYILDTGIRASHTDFGGRA
;
A
#
# COMPACT_ATOMS: atom_id res chain seq x y z
N ALA A 1 -19.83 -8.11 -11.74
CA ALA A 1 -18.74 -7.36 -11.06
C ALA A 1 -18.50 -6.00 -11.72
N ALA A 2 -17.94 -5.94 -12.94
CA ALA A 2 -17.74 -4.65 -13.61
C ALA A 2 -19.06 -4.00 -14.04
N THR A 3 -20.00 -4.78 -14.59
CA THR A 3 -21.35 -4.32 -14.94
C THR A 3 -22.09 -3.76 -13.72
N ASP A 4 -22.07 -4.48 -12.60
CA ASP A 4 -22.69 -4.03 -11.35
C ASP A 4 -22.08 -2.72 -10.83
N ALA A 5 -20.76 -2.54 -10.97
CA ALA A 5 -20.09 -1.30 -10.57
C ALA A 5 -20.57 -0.10 -11.41
N TYR A 6 -20.66 -0.25 -12.73
CA TYR A 6 -21.19 0.81 -13.60
C TYR A 6 -22.68 1.06 -13.37
N GLU A 7 -23.46 0.02 -13.10
CA GLU A 7 -24.89 0.16 -12.80
C GLU A 7 -25.12 0.92 -11.49
N VAL A 8 -24.41 0.57 -10.42
CA VAL A 8 -24.47 1.31 -9.15
C VAL A 8 -24.01 2.74 -9.37
N ALA A 9 -22.84 2.95 -9.98
CA ALA A 9 -22.27 4.29 -10.15
C ALA A 9 -23.18 5.21 -10.98
N SER A 10 -23.68 4.73 -12.13
CA SER A 10 -24.58 5.50 -13.00
C SER A 10 -25.91 5.83 -12.32
N GLY A 11 -26.45 4.92 -11.49
CA GLY A 11 -27.67 5.15 -10.70
C GLY A 11 -27.59 6.36 -9.74
N TYR A 12 -26.37 6.76 -9.37
CA TYR A 12 -26.12 7.92 -8.50
C TYR A 12 -25.38 9.06 -9.22
N GLY A 13 -25.18 8.98 -10.54
CA GLY A 13 -24.45 9.98 -11.31
C GLY A 13 -22.96 10.09 -10.96
N ALA A 14 -22.36 9.00 -10.47
CA ALA A 14 -20.93 8.90 -10.19
C ALA A 14 -20.15 8.40 -11.42
N TYR A 15 -18.94 8.91 -11.62
CA TYR A 15 -18.05 8.50 -12.71
C TYR A 15 -17.00 7.52 -12.20
N VAL A 16 -17.07 6.27 -12.67
CA VAL A 16 -16.10 5.23 -12.31
C VAL A 16 -14.73 5.56 -12.87
N GLU A 17 -13.71 5.55 -12.03
CA GLU A 17 -12.30 5.69 -12.42
C GLU A 17 -11.60 4.34 -12.52
N LYS A 18 -11.81 3.46 -11.53
CA LYS A 18 -11.16 2.16 -11.45
C LYS A 18 -12.07 1.11 -10.83
N ILE A 19 -12.00 -0.11 -11.35
CA ILE A 19 -12.72 -1.27 -10.80
C ILE A 19 -11.72 -2.20 -10.12
N TYR A 20 -12.03 -2.60 -8.90
CA TYR A 20 -11.26 -3.55 -8.11
C TYR A 20 -11.97 -4.90 -8.11
N SER A 21 -11.24 -5.96 -8.47
CA SER A 21 -11.74 -7.34 -8.52
C SER A 21 -10.85 -8.36 -7.83
N GLY A 22 -9.68 -7.95 -7.34
CA GLY A 22 -8.69 -8.79 -6.66
C GLY A 22 -8.99 -8.96 -5.17
N ALA A 23 -8.17 -8.34 -4.32
CA ALA A 23 -8.27 -8.43 -2.86
C ALA A 23 -9.64 -8.01 -2.30
N PHE A 24 -10.33 -7.10 -2.98
CA PHE A 24 -11.71 -6.74 -2.69
C PHE A 24 -12.48 -6.44 -3.99
N ARG A 25 -13.81 -6.48 -3.90
CA ARG A 25 -14.74 -6.13 -4.99
C ARG A 25 -15.27 -4.73 -4.72
N GLY A 26 -15.00 -3.80 -5.62
CA GLY A 26 -15.44 -2.41 -5.47
C GLY A 26 -14.96 -1.54 -6.63
N PHE A 27 -15.07 -0.23 -6.49
CA PHE A 27 -14.58 0.73 -7.48
C PHE A 27 -14.22 2.06 -6.82
N SER A 28 -13.35 2.84 -7.45
CA SER A 28 -13.19 4.27 -7.16
C SER A 28 -14.00 5.08 -8.16
N ALA A 29 -14.57 6.20 -7.72
CA ALA A 29 -15.38 7.07 -8.56
C ALA A 29 -15.37 8.53 -8.07
N ASN A 30 -15.49 9.46 -9.02
CA ASN A 30 -15.74 10.87 -8.72
C ASN A 30 -17.23 11.12 -8.53
N MET A 31 -17.57 11.78 -7.42
CA MET A 31 -18.94 12.18 -7.09
C MET A 31 -18.96 13.27 -6.01
N SER A 32 -20.09 13.97 -5.88
CA SER A 32 -20.34 14.89 -4.77
C SER A 32 -20.62 14.15 -3.46
N SER A 33 -20.44 14.83 -2.32
CA SER A 33 -20.77 14.29 -1.00
C SER A 33 -22.22 13.82 -0.88
N ARG A 34 -23.15 14.52 -1.56
CA ARG A 34 -24.57 14.12 -1.63
C ARG A 34 -24.75 12.79 -2.36
N GLN A 35 -24.06 12.61 -3.49
CA GLN A 35 -24.12 11.37 -4.26
C GLN A 35 -23.48 10.20 -3.49
N ALA A 36 -22.34 10.44 -2.82
CA ALA A 36 -21.71 9.46 -1.94
C ALA A 36 -22.63 9.02 -0.79
N ALA A 37 -23.32 9.97 -0.15
CA ALA A 37 -24.28 9.67 0.93
C ALA A 37 -25.55 8.95 0.43
N GLN A 38 -25.91 9.10 -0.84
CA GLN A 38 -27.00 8.33 -1.45
C GLN A 38 -26.54 6.92 -1.81
N MET A 39 -25.36 6.79 -2.41
CA MET A 39 -24.76 5.51 -2.78
C MET A 39 -24.48 4.62 -1.56
N SER A 40 -24.07 5.20 -0.43
CA SER A 40 -23.83 4.44 0.81
C SER A 40 -25.10 3.80 1.41
N ARG A 41 -26.28 4.14 0.88
CA ARG A 41 -27.57 3.54 1.26
C ARG A 41 -28.06 2.49 0.26
N ASP A 42 -27.35 2.26 -0.84
CA ASP A 42 -27.69 1.19 -1.79
C ASP A 42 -27.42 -0.17 -1.10
N PRO A 43 -28.37 -1.11 -1.07
CA PRO A 43 -28.17 -2.43 -0.45
C PRO A 43 -27.03 -3.25 -1.10
N ARG A 44 -26.55 -2.86 -2.29
CA ARG A 44 -25.41 -3.47 -2.97
C ARG A 44 -24.07 -2.87 -2.54
N VAL A 45 -24.07 -1.78 -1.76
CA VAL A 45 -22.88 -1.04 -1.33
C VAL A 45 -22.65 -1.29 0.16
N LEU A 46 -21.50 -1.88 0.51
CA LEU A 46 -21.15 -2.15 1.91
C LEU A 46 -20.77 -0.89 2.68
N PHE A 47 -19.97 -0.01 2.07
CA PHE A 47 -19.60 1.30 2.60
C PHE A 47 -19.09 2.21 1.47
N VAL A 48 -19.02 3.50 1.75
CA VAL A 48 -18.38 4.51 0.89
C VAL A 48 -17.38 5.26 1.76
N GLU A 49 -16.15 5.41 1.28
CA GLU A 49 -15.06 6.11 1.95
C GLU A 49 -14.49 7.18 1.02
N GLN A 50 -14.12 8.33 1.59
CA GLN A 50 -13.46 9.39 0.82
C GLN A 50 -11.99 9.03 0.61
N ASP A 51 -11.52 9.15 -0.64
CA ASP A 51 -10.12 8.93 -0.96
C ASP A 51 -9.21 9.93 -0.21
N SER A 52 -8.08 9.43 0.28
CA SER A 52 -7.20 10.15 1.21
C SER A 52 -5.74 10.10 0.73
N ILE A 53 -5.05 11.23 0.88
CA ILE A 53 -3.64 11.34 0.50
C ILE A 53 -2.76 10.94 1.69
N VAL A 54 -1.81 10.04 1.43
CA VAL A 54 -0.74 9.67 2.37
C VAL A 54 0.57 10.29 1.90
N THR A 55 1.30 10.94 2.81
CA THR A 55 2.58 11.61 2.52
C THR A 55 3.71 11.10 3.39
N LEU A 56 4.93 11.05 2.86
CA LEU A 56 6.13 10.71 3.62
C LEU A 56 6.64 11.93 4.41
N ASP A 57 7.23 11.66 5.57
CA ASP A 57 8.17 12.58 6.21
C ASP A 57 9.57 12.31 5.65
N THR A 58 10.32 13.37 5.32
CA THR A 58 11.61 13.27 4.63
C THR A 58 12.80 13.39 5.57
N VAL A 59 12.58 13.75 6.84
CA VAL A 59 13.66 13.94 7.82
C VAL A 59 13.61 12.81 8.85
N GLN A 60 14.61 11.92 8.80
CA GLN A 60 14.84 10.93 9.86
C GLN A 60 16.04 11.38 10.73
N PRO A 61 15.82 12.13 11.82
CA PRO A 61 16.89 12.49 12.73
C PRO A 61 17.43 11.23 13.43
N SER A 62 18.76 11.11 13.53
CA SER A 62 19.45 9.97 14.18
C SER A 62 19.22 8.60 13.50
N ALA A 63 19.34 8.52 12.16
CA ALA A 63 19.32 7.26 11.42
C ALA A 63 20.35 6.24 11.97
N THR A 64 19.97 4.95 12.01
CA THR A 64 20.40 4.05 13.08
C THR A 64 21.55 3.09 12.74
N TRP A 65 22.25 2.72 13.82
CA TRP A 65 23.14 1.56 14.05
C TRP A 65 22.41 0.19 14.00
N GLY A 66 21.13 0.16 13.60
CA GLY A 66 20.14 -0.81 14.07
C GLY A 66 20.25 -2.23 13.51
N ILE A 67 21.08 -2.50 12.51
CA ILE A 67 21.18 -3.84 11.92
C ILE A 67 21.96 -4.81 12.84
N ASP A 68 23.03 -4.34 13.52
CA ASP A 68 23.77 -5.10 14.55
C ASP A 68 22.96 -5.24 15.87
N ARG A 69 21.81 -4.54 16.00
CA ARG A 69 20.93 -4.71 17.17
C ARG A 69 19.97 -5.87 17.04
N ILE A 70 19.51 -6.13 15.81
CA ILE A 70 18.39 -7.02 15.56
C ILE A 70 18.84 -8.47 15.36
N ASP A 71 20.13 -8.71 15.14
CA ASP A 71 20.71 -10.05 15.01
C ASP A 71 21.33 -10.60 16.30
N GLN A 72 21.59 -9.76 17.31
CA GLN A 72 22.05 -10.21 18.63
C GLN A 72 21.16 -9.70 19.79
N THR A 73 20.84 -10.60 20.72
CA THR A 73 20.03 -10.28 21.91
C THR A 73 20.86 -9.77 23.09
N ASN A 74 22.10 -10.24 23.24
CA ASN A 74 22.96 -9.94 24.38
C ASN A 74 23.92 -8.77 24.11
N LEU A 75 24.21 -7.99 25.15
CA LEU A 75 25.24 -6.96 25.14
C LEU A 75 26.56 -7.51 25.75
N PRO A 76 27.75 -6.94 25.41
CA PRO A 76 27.97 -5.85 24.46
C PRO A 76 27.77 -6.31 23.00
N LEU A 77 27.47 -5.35 22.12
CA LEU A 77 27.31 -5.63 20.70
C LEU A 77 28.65 -6.04 20.07
N SER A 78 28.61 -7.00 19.14
CA SER A 78 29.80 -7.51 18.45
C SER A 78 30.31 -6.58 17.33
N GLY A 79 29.48 -5.66 16.84
CA GLY A 79 29.81 -4.80 15.69
C GLY A 79 29.72 -5.53 14.35
N SER A 80 29.09 -6.71 14.29
CA SER A 80 28.97 -7.56 13.10
C SER A 80 27.54 -8.03 12.93
N TYR A 81 26.99 -7.87 11.72
CA TYR A 81 25.69 -8.45 11.37
C TYR A 81 25.84 -9.87 10.81
N GLU A 82 25.32 -10.87 11.52
CA GLU A 82 25.26 -12.26 11.05
C GLU A 82 23.84 -12.63 10.60
N TYR A 83 23.66 -12.85 9.30
CA TYR A 83 22.39 -13.35 8.76
C TYR A 83 22.41 -14.88 8.61
N LEU A 84 21.38 -15.54 9.13
CA LEU A 84 21.26 -17.01 9.05
C LEU A 84 20.63 -17.51 7.73
N LYS A 85 20.03 -16.60 6.95
CA LYS A 85 19.33 -16.86 5.68
C LYS A 85 19.55 -15.70 4.71
N ASP A 86 19.60 -16.00 3.42
CA ASP A 86 19.82 -15.04 2.33
C ASP A 86 18.53 -14.54 1.68
N GLY A 87 17.38 -15.10 2.06
CA GLY A 87 16.07 -14.76 1.50
C GLY A 87 15.75 -15.46 0.17
N THR A 88 16.53 -16.45 -0.28
CA THR A 88 16.24 -17.21 -1.50
C THR A 88 14.83 -17.82 -1.46
N GLY A 89 14.02 -17.53 -2.48
CA GLY A 89 12.63 -17.98 -2.60
C GLY A 89 11.58 -17.09 -1.92
N VAL A 90 11.99 -15.99 -1.28
CA VAL A 90 11.08 -15.02 -0.67
C VAL A 90 10.87 -13.82 -1.60
N HIS A 91 9.62 -13.35 -1.69
CA HIS A 91 9.30 -12.07 -2.34
C HIS A 91 8.90 -11.05 -1.27
N ALA A 92 9.60 -9.92 -1.23
CA ALA A 92 9.23 -8.76 -0.43
C ALA A 92 8.59 -7.71 -1.33
N TYR A 93 7.41 -7.20 -0.95
CA TYR A 93 6.73 -6.12 -1.65
C TYR A 93 6.88 -4.83 -0.85
N ILE A 94 7.44 -3.80 -1.48
CA ILE A 94 7.62 -2.46 -0.89
C ILE A 94 6.69 -1.50 -1.64
N LEU A 95 5.71 -0.94 -0.94
CA LEU A 95 4.82 0.10 -1.47
C LEU A 95 5.36 1.45 -0.99
N ASP A 96 6.10 2.13 -1.87
CA ASP A 96 6.76 3.40 -1.58
C ASP A 96 6.75 4.27 -2.85
N THR A 97 7.48 5.37 -2.83
CA THR A 97 7.71 6.33 -3.93
C THR A 97 8.43 5.72 -5.14
N GLY A 98 8.95 4.51 -5.02
CA GLY A 98 9.69 3.79 -6.05
C GLY A 98 11.08 3.37 -5.58
N ILE A 99 11.90 2.90 -6.51
CA ILE A 99 13.25 2.40 -6.23
C ILE A 99 14.21 2.78 -7.36
N ARG A 100 15.45 3.14 -7.02
CA ARG A 100 16.54 3.24 -8.00
C ARG A 100 17.10 1.85 -8.28
N ALA A 101 16.42 1.08 -9.13
CA ALA A 101 16.79 -0.31 -9.45
C ALA A 101 18.23 -0.46 -10.02
N SER A 102 18.81 0.61 -10.55
CA SER A 102 20.20 0.64 -11.03
C SER A 102 21.27 0.77 -9.93
N HIS A 103 20.89 0.90 -8.65
CA HIS A 103 21.86 0.94 -7.56
C HIS A 103 22.59 -0.40 -7.44
N THR A 104 23.93 -0.36 -7.40
CA THR A 104 24.79 -1.55 -7.38
C THR A 104 24.48 -2.51 -6.24
N ASP A 105 24.17 -1.97 -5.05
CA ASP A 105 23.88 -2.74 -3.84
C ASP A 105 22.62 -3.63 -3.95
N PHE A 106 21.68 -3.30 -4.83
CA PHE A 106 20.55 -4.19 -5.08
C PHE A 106 20.99 -5.46 -5.82
N GLY A 107 22.05 -5.41 -6.63
CA GLY A 107 22.62 -6.59 -7.28
C GLY A 107 21.60 -7.40 -8.09
N GLY A 108 20.63 -6.72 -8.72
CA GLY A 108 19.53 -7.36 -9.47
C GLY A 108 18.34 -7.84 -8.64
N ARG A 109 18.27 -7.48 -7.34
CA ARG A 109 17.18 -7.84 -6.41
C ARG A 109 16.23 -6.68 -6.07
N ALA A 110 16.32 -5.59 -6.84
CA ALA A 110 15.35 -4.49 -6.78
C ALA A 110 14.03 -4.88 -7.45
#